data_AF-A0AAW8BYY6-F1
#
_entry.id   AF-A0AAW8BYY6-F1
#
_cell.length_a   1.000
_cell.length_b   1.000
_cell.length_c   1.000
_cell.angle_alpha   90.00
_cell.angle_beta   90.00
_cell.angle_gamma   90.00
#
_symmetry.space_group_name_H-M   'P 1'
#
loop_
_entity.id
_entity.type
_entity.pdbx_description
1 polymer ?
#
loop_
_entity_poly.entity_id
_entity_poly.type
_entity_poly.pdbx_seq_one_letter_code
_entity_poly.pdbx_strand_id
1 'polypeptide(L)' 'MHRLSDLGAVVTHVVCATSREGLEAEWREISVLAFDGDRISRCEVFAETDLDEALVRFDDPQPYDELTARHCQSGPDTA' A
#
# COMPACT_ATOMS: atom_id res chain seq x y z
N MET A 1 10.29 -7.29 3.90
CA MET A 1 10.79 -5.90 3.82
C MET A 1 11.65 -5.80 2.57
N HIS A 2 11.42 -4.79 1.73
CA HIS A 2 12.16 -4.62 0.48
C HIS A 2 13.16 -3.47 0.56
N ARG A 3 12.78 -2.35 1.19
CA ARG A 3 13.67 -1.20 1.37
C ARG A 3 13.33 -0.44 2.64
N LEU A 4 14.35 0.12 3.28
CA LEU A 4 14.23 1.01 4.43
C LEU A 4 15.33 2.08 4.36
N SER A 5 14.95 3.33 4.57
CA SER A 5 15.86 4.47 4.71
C SER A 5 15.26 5.49 5.68
N ASP A 6 16.03 6.53 6.00
CA ASP A 6 15.56 7.63 6.85
C ASP A 6 14.37 8.41 6.24
N LEU A 7 14.15 8.29 4.93
CA LEU A 7 13.07 8.96 4.21
C LEU A 7 11.79 8.11 4.12
N GLY A 8 11.86 6.80 4.37
CA GLY A 8 10.72 5.92 4.14
C GLY A 8 11.02 4.42 4.11
N ALA A 9 9.99 3.63 3.80
CA ALA A 9 10.06 2.18 3.72
C ALA A 9 9.20 1.61 2.59
N VAL A 10 9.65 0.50 2.00
CA VAL A 10 8.86 -0.34 1.08
C VAL A 10 8.70 -1.73 1.70
N VAL A 11 7.47 -2.11 2.00
CA VAL A 11 7.15 -3.34 2.74
C VAL A 11 6.03 -4.11 2.07
N THR A 12 6.18 -5.43 1.93
CA THR A 12 5.02 -6.31 1.69
C THR A 12 4.41 -6.67 3.03
N HIS A 13 3.08 -6.59 3.12
CA HIS A 13 2.34 -7.07 4.27
C HIS A 13 1.05 -7.76 3.83
N VAL A 14 0.49 -8.54 4.75
CA VAL A 14 -0.81 -9.20 4.57
C VAL A 14 -1.85 -8.39 5.31
N VAL A 15 -2.91 -7.99 4.60
CA VAL A 15 -4.09 -7.35 5.18
C VAL A 15 -5.15 -8.42 5.31
N CYS A 16 -5.60 -8.66 6.55
CA CYS A 16 -6.76 -9.48 6.83
C CYS A 16 -7.93 -8.53 7.16
N ALA A 17 -9.04 -8.63 6.45
CA ALA A 17 -10.29 -8.00 6.85
C ALA A 17 -11.36 -9.07 7.10
N THR A 18 -12.01 -8.94 8.26
CA THR A 18 -13.21 -9.69 8.58
C THR A 18 -14.42 -8.81 8.28
N SER A 19 -15.32 -9.26 7.42
CA SER A 19 -16.62 -8.60 7.27
C SER A 19 -17.49 -8.84 8.51
N ARG A 20 -18.50 -7.99 8.73
CA ARG A 20 -19.45 -8.18 9.84
C ARG A 20 -20.23 -9.50 9.74
N GLU A 21 -20.26 -10.11 8.56
CA GLU A 21 -20.94 -11.37 8.28
C GLU A 21 -19.99 -12.58 8.38
N GLY A 22 -18.75 -12.38 8.82
CA GLY A 22 -17.78 -13.45 9.04
C GLY A 22 -17.01 -13.88 7.80
N LEU A 23 -17.02 -13.08 6.73
CA LEU A 23 -16.17 -13.31 5.57
C LEU A 23 -14.75 -12.88 5.92
N GLU A 24 -13.80 -13.81 5.87
CA GLU A 24 -12.38 -13.52 6.00
C GLU A 24 -11.79 -13.29 4.61
N ALA A 25 -11.24 -12.11 4.41
CA ALA A 25 -10.54 -11.76 3.20
C ALA A 25 -9.08 -11.43 3.54
N GLU A 26 -8.18 -12.02 2.77
CA GLU A 26 -6.74 -11.82 2.89
C GLU A 26 -6.22 -11.24 1.58
N TRP A 27 -5.53 -10.10 1.67
CA TRP A 27 -4.82 -9.50 0.55
C TRP A 27 -3.34 -9.38 0.89
N ARG A 28 -2.51 -9.57 -0.12
CA ARG A 28 -1.09 -9.27 -0.05
C ARG A 28 -0.82 -8.02 -0.85
N GLU A 29 -0.23 -7.03 -0.20
CA GLU A 29 0.02 -5.74 -0.80
C GLU A 29 1.41 -5.22 -0.42
N ILE A 30 1.93 -4.33 -1.26
CA ILE A 30 3.17 -3.60 -1.04
C ILE A 30 2.81 -2.18 -0.62
N SER A 31 3.26 -1.77 0.54
CA SER A 31 3.14 -0.39 1.01
C SER A 31 4.44 0.38 0.80
N VAL A 32 4.33 1.53 0.15
CA VAL A 32 5.38 2.55 0.09
C VAL A 32 5.02 3.64 1.08
N LEU A 33 5.86 3.80 2.09
CA LEU A 33 5.70 4.77 3.17
C LEU A 33 6.80 5.82 3.05
N ALA A 34 6.43 7.10 3.10
CA ALA A 34 7.38 8.19 3.31
C ALA A 34 7.14 8.83 4.68
N PHE A 35 8.22 9.25 5.33
CA PHE A 35 8.17 9.91 6.63
C PHE A 35 8.62 11.36 6.51
N ASP A 36 7.95 12.24 7.25
CA ASP A 36 8.42 13.59 7.57
C ASP A 36 8.65 13.66 9.08
N GLY A 37 9.93 13.54 9.48
CA GLY A 37 10.32 13.35 10.86
C GLY A 37 9.80 12.03 11.43
N ASP A 38 8.92 12.10 12.42
CA ASP A 38 8.30 10.95 13.10
C ASP A 38 6.89 10.62 12.57
N ARG A 39 6.44 11.31 11.52
CA ARG A 39 5.08 11.16 10.98
C ARG A 39 5.12 10.57 9.58
N ILE A 40 4.17 9.68 9.29
CA ILE A 40 3.91 9.25 7.91
C ILE A 40 3.37 10.46 7.15
N SER A 41 4.10 10.91 6.13
CA SER A 41 3.69 12.00 5.24
C SER A 41 2.99 11.46 3.99
N ARG A 42 3.25 10.20 3.64
CA ARG A 42 2.67 9.54 2.47
C ARG A 42 2.59 8.02 2.66
N CYS A 43 1.49 7.44 2.20
CA CYS A 43 1.28 6.00 2.17
C CYS A 43 0.62 5.64 0.84
N GLU A 44 1.23 4.72 0.10
CA GLU A 44 0.68 4.14 -1.11
C GLU A 44 0.65 2.63 -1.00
N VAL A 45 -0.32 2.04 -1.66
CA VAL A 45 -0.55 0.60 -1.67
C VAL A 45 -0.55 0.10 -3.11
N PHE A 46 0.24 -0.93 -3.35
CA PHE A 46 0.41 -1.60 -4.63
C PHE A 46 0.07 -3.08 -4.48
N ALA A 47 -0.30 -3.75 -5.58
CA ALA A 47 -0.44 -5.21 -5.55
C ALA A 47 0.91 -5.86 -5.29
N GLU A 48 0.93 -7.07 -4.71
CA GLU A 48 2.16 -7.84 -4.47
C GLU A 48 3.02 -8.03 -5.74
N THR A 49 2.39 -8.04 -6.92
CA THR A 49 3.06 -8.20 -8.21
C THR A 49 3.80 -6.96 -8.70
N ASP A 50 3.50 -5.78 -8.14
CA ASP A 50 3.91 -4.48 -8.70
C ASP A 50 5.11 -3.89 -7.93
N LEU A 51 6.00 -4.74 -7.43
CA LEU A 51 7.15 -4.33 -6.62
C LEU A 51 8.08 -3.35 -7.35
N ASP A 52 8.34 -3.59 -8.62
CA ASP A 52 9.23 -2.72 -9.39
C ASP A 52 8.66 -1.30 -9.53
N GLU A 53 7.35 -1.18 -9.71
CA GLU A 53 6.65 0.12 -9.74
C GLU A 53 6.73 0.80 -8.37
N ALA A 54 6.50 0.06 -7.28
CA ALA A 54 6.61 0.56 -5.92
C ALA A 54 8.02 1.10 -5.60
N LEU A 55 9.07 0.44 -6.10
CA LEU A 55 10.46 0.88 -5.92
C LEU A 55 10.76 2.15 -6.72
N VAL A 56 10.35 2.22 -7.99
CA VAL A 56 10.50 3.44 -8.80
C VAL A 56 9.79 4.62 -8.15
N ARG A 57 8.59 4.38 -7.62
CA ARG A 57 7.78 5.42 -6.97
C ARG A 57 8.36 5.92 -5.66
N PHE A 58 9.10 5.06 -4.96
CA PHE A 58 9.86 5.42 -3.76
C PHE A 58 11.09 6.28 -4.10
N ASP A 59 11.79 5.98 -5.20
CA ASP A 59 12.96 6.75 -5.64
C ASP A 59 12.59 8.11 -6.24
N ASP A 60 11.46 8.19 -6.94
CA ASP A 60 10.94 9.43 -7.51
C ASP A 60 9.53 9.76 -6.97
N PRO A 61 9.46 10.49 -5.85
CA PRO A 61 8.20 10.92 -5.26
C PRO A 61 7.59 12.08 -6.07
N GLN A 62 7.01 11.78 -7.22
CA GLN A 62 6.06 12.65 -7.94
C GLN A 62 4.89 13.09 -7.02
N PRO A 63 4.37 14.33 -7.13
CA PRO A 63 3.16 14.76 -6.43
C PRO A 63 1.97 13.89 -6.84
N TYR A 64 1.21 13.38 -5.87
CA TYR A 64 0.02 12.58 -6.15
C TYR A 64 -1.15 13.48 -6.54
N ASP A 65 -1.77 13.17 -7.67
CA ASP A 65 -3.13 13.61 -7.99
C ASP A 65 -4.11 12.67 -7.29
N GLU A 66 -5.21 13.19 -6.74
CA GLU A 66 -6.16 12.50 -5.83
C GLU A 66 -6.81 11.19 -6.37
N LEU A 67 -6.52 10.80 -7.62
CA LEU A 67 -7.21 9.73 -8.34
C LEU A 67 -6.56 8.33 -8.25
N THR A 68 -5.41 8.17 -7.60
CA THR A 68 -4.71 6.87 -7.49
C THR A 68 -4.87 6.16 -6.15
N ALA A 69 -5.75 6.67 -5.28
CA ALA A 69 -6.38 5.84 -4.25
C ALA A 69 -7.33 4.86 -4.96
N ARG A 70 -6.77 3.83 -5.63
CA ARG A 70 -7.55 2.72 -6.15
C ARG A 70 -7.96 1.85 -4.95
N HIS A 71 -8.92 2.40 -4.21
CA HIS A 71 -9.97 1.74 -3.44
C HIS A 71 -9.66 0.30 -3.00
N CYS A 72 -9.29 0.14 -1.73
CA CYS A 72 -9.56 -1.09 -0.96
C CYS A 72 -11.08 -1.33 -0.76
N GLN A 73 -11.98 -0.76 -1.57
CA GLN A 73 -13.44 -0.95 -1.45
C GLN A 73 -13.98 -2.09 -2.30
N SER A 74 -13.17 -2.71 -3.17
CA SER A 74 -13.59 -3.95 -3.81
C SER A 74 -13.28 -5.13 -2.89
N GLY A 75 -14.03 -5.20 -1.78
CA GLY A 75 -14.41 -6.50 -1.26
C GLY A 75 -15.06 -7.32 -2.39
N PRO A 76 -15.09 -8.65 -2.32
CA PRO A 76 -15.73 -9.44 -3.35
C PRO A 76 -17.17 -8.93 -3.51
N ASP A 77 -17.43 -8.29 -4.66
CA ASP A 77 -18.77 -8.16 -5.20
C ASP A 77 -19.30 -9.59 -5.20
N THR A 78 -20.24 -9.83 -4.27
CA THR A 78 -20.75 -11.17 -4.02
C THR A 78 -21.49 -11.58 -5.28
N ALA A 79 -21.16 -12.76 -5.78
CA ALA A 79 -21.89 -13.46 -6.84
C ALA A 79 -23.41 -13.44 -6.62
#